data_AF-A0A3B9Y2I9-F1
#
_entry.id   AF-A0A3B9Y2I9-F1
#
_cell.length_a   1.000
_cell.length_b   1.000
_cell.length_c   1.000
_cell.angle_alpha   90.00
_cell.angle_beta   90.00
_cell.angle_gamma   90.00
#
_symmetry.space_group_name_H-M   'P 1'
#
loop_
_entity.id
_entity.type
_entity.pdbx_description
1 polymer ?
#
loop_
_entity_poly.entity_id
_entity_poly.type
_entity_poly.pdbx_seq_one_letter_code
_entity_poly.pdbx_strand_id
1 'polypeptide(L)'
;MDFPSDNTHRPNEPTQYGYPEYHDYMQTPIPPPPPPPKRSHKTTLFIIVFLIIALLVLGSALLFNLADKHQQVTSHITTTPTMTLIPTSTSAPAVVPTSLPTPMPTSVPTPVPTSAPTSLTVKYYASDIYNDFVANGLGGTNPKTDTKWSCCSYIPSGGAIVWTDSTTGYTMDIATFATSNAVQIDEGQLNNKGFYTNVVHNCLLSYES
;
A
#
# COMPACT_ATOMS: atom_id res chain seq x y z
N MET A 1 -70.85 26.06 53.80
CA MET A 1 -70.29 24.93 54.58
C MET A 1 -70.22 23.77 53.61
N ASP A 2 -69.07 23.67 52.94
CA ASP A 2 -68.77 22.65 51.93
C ASP A 2 -68.34 21.35 52.61
N PHE A 3 -68.94 20.23 52.19
CA PHE A 3 -68.46 18.88 52.49
C PHE A 3 -67.94 18.24 51.21
N PRO A 4 -66.76 17.59 51.22
CA PRO A 4 -66.12 17.09 50.01
C PRO A 4 -66.70 15.74 49.56
N SER A 5 -66.81 15.60 48.25
CA SER A 5 -67.30 14.43 47.51
C SER A 5 -66.45 13.18 47.71
N ASP A 6 -67.15 12.07 47.90
CA ASP A 6 -66.67 10.70 47.97
C ASP A 6 -66.22 10.20 46.58
N ASN A 7 -64.99 9.69 46.50
CA ASN A 7 -64.35 9.19 45.28
C ASN A 7 -64.45 7.66 45.27
N THR A 8 -65.57 7.12 44.81
CA THR A 8 -65.70 5.69 44.54
C THR A 8 -64.79 5.26 43.40
N HIS A 9 -63.79 4.44 43.74
CA HIS A 9 -62.85 3.78 42.85
C HIS A 9 -63.61 2.81 41.93
N ARG A 10 -63.53 3.02 40.61
CA ARG A 10 -64.11 2.13 39.59
C ARG A 10 -63.01 1.16 39.12
N PRO A 11 -63.21 -0.17 39.15
CA PRO A 11 -62.20 -1.12 38.71
C PRO A 11 -61.98 -1.00 37.19
N ASN A 12 -60.70 -1.04 36.79
CA ASN A 12 -60.29 -0.93 35.40
C ASN A 12 -60.65 -2.23 34.67
N GLU A 13 -61.44 -2.11 33.61
CA GLU A 13 -61.83 -3.19 32.70
C GLU A 13 -60.61 -3.64 31.88
N PRO A 14 -60.37 -4.95 31.68
CA PRO A 14 -59.21 -5.44 30.94
C PRO A 14 -59.30 -5.03 29.47
N THR A 15 -58.26 -4.35 28.99
CA THR A 15 -58.10 -3.96 27.59
C THR A 15 -58.10 -5.17 26.66
N GLN A 16 -59.15 -5.26 25.85
CA GLN A 16 -59.29 -6.21 24.75
C GLN A 16 -58.22 -5.93 23.69
N TYR A 17 -57.24 -6.82 23.57
CA TYR A 17 -56.23 -6.76 22.50
C TYR A 17 -56.91 -6.97 21.14
N GLY A 18 -57.03 -5.90 20.37
CA GLY A 18 -57.45 -5.95 18.97
C GLY A 18 -56.36 -6.60 18.13
N TYR A 19 -56.69 -7.72 17.49
CA TYR A 19 -55.84 -8.33 16.47
C TYR A 19 -55.78 -7.41 15.24
N PRO A 20 -54.61 -7.20 14.63
CA PRO A 20 -54.50 -6.44 13.40
C PRO A 20 -55.23 -7.15 12.25
N GLU A 21 -56.03 -6.36 11.55
CA GLU A 21 -56.86 -6.72 10.42
C GLU A 21 -55.98 -7.07 9.20
N TYR A 22 -55.95 -8.35 8.83
CA TYR A 22 -55.20 -8.87 7.68
C TYR A 22 -56.01 -8.69 6.40
N HIS A 23 -56.04 -7.48 5.86
CA HIS A 23 -56.48 -7.24 4.49
C HIS A 23 -55.39 -6.44 3.78
N ASP A 24 -54.81 -7.06 2.74
CA ASP A 24 -54.09 -6.46 1.59
C ASP A 24 -52.73 -7.11 1.28
N TYR A 25 -52.76 -8.41 0.90
CA TYR A 25 -51.56 -9.12 0.41
C TYR A 25 -51.75 -9.78 -0.96
N MET A 26 -52.70 -9.32 -1.78
CA MET A 26 -52.90 -9.89 -3.13
C MET A 26 -53.03 -8.82 -4.22
N GLN A 27 -52.06 -7.90 -4.29
CA GLN A 27 -51.80 -7.17 -5.53
C GLN A 27 -50.30 -7.29 -5.87
N THR A 28 -49.90 -8.44 -6.42
CA THR A 28 -48.56 -8.62 -6.97
C THR A 28 -48.36 -7.66 -8.15
N PRO A 29 -47.37 -6.76 -8.11
CA PRO A 29 -47.03 -5.93 -9.26
C PRO A 29 -46.68 -6.81 -10.45
N ILE A 30 -47.28 -6.55 -11.61
CA ILE A 30 -46.88 -7.19 -12.87
C ILE A 30 -45.41 -6.84 -13.08
N PRO A 31 -44.51 -7.83 -13.26
CA PRO A 31 -43.10 -7.55 -13.45
C PRO A 31 -42.91 -6.70 -14.72
N PRO A 32 -42.05 -5.67 -14.69
CA PRO A 32 -41.73 -4.91 -15.89
C PRO A 32 -41.19 -5.85 -16.97
N PRO A 33 -41.45 -5.57 -18.26
CA PRO A 33 -40.92 -6.37 -19.35
C PRO A 33 -39.39 -6.49 -19.22
N PRO A 34 -38.81 -7.67 -19.52
CA PRO A 34 -37.38 -7.89 -19.38
C PRO A 34 -36.61 -6.83 -20.19
N PRO A 35 -35.58 -6.20 -19.59
CA PRO A 35 -34.77 -5.21 -20.30
C PRO A 35 -34.15 -5.85 -21.54
N PRO A 36 -34.02 -5.12 -22.66
CA PRO A 36 -33.41 -5.64 -23.87
C PRO A 36 -32.00 -6.18 -23.57
N PRO A 37 -31.60 -7.32 -24.18
CA PRO A 37 -30.33 -7.96 -23.88
C PRO A 37 -29.19 -6.97 -24.15
N LYS A 38 -28.56 -6.50 -23.07
CA LYS A 38 -27.44 -5.57 -23.13
C LYS A 38 -26.26 -6.30 -23.75
N ARG A 39 -26.00 -6.02 -25.03
CA ARG A 39 -24.88 -6.54 -25.83
C ARG A 39 -23.60 -6.46 -25.00
N SER A 40 -23.08 -7.62 -24.62
CA SER A 40 -21.96 -7.75 -23.69
C SER A 40 -20.70 -7.15 -24.30
N HIS A 41 -20.29 -5.97 -23.80
CA HIS A 41 -19.03 -5.31 -24.16
C HIS A 41 -17.79 -6.16 -23.80
N LYS A 42 -17.97 -7.19 -22.95
CA LYS A 42 -16.89 -8.12 -22.58
C LYS A 42 -16.38 -8.89 -23.79
N THR A 43 -17.28 -9.35 -24.67
CA THR A 43 -16.88 -10.10 -25.88
C THR A 43 -16.09 -9.23 -26.86
N THR A 44 -16.48 -7.97 -27.02
CA THR A 44 -15.74 -7.01 -27.86
C THR A 44 -14.35 -6.74 -27.31
N LEU A 45 -14.21 -6.61 -25.98
CA LEU A 45 -12.92 -6.40 -25.33
C LEU A 45 -11.98 -7.60 -25.51
N PHE A 46 -12.48 -8.84 -25.36
CA PHE A 46 -11.66 -10.04 -25.60
C PHE A 46 -11.16 -10.13 -27.05
N ILE A 47 -11.99 -9.76 -28.03
CA ILE A 47 -11.58 -9.75 -29.45
C ILE A 47 -10.48 -8.70 -29.69
N ILE A 48 -10.60 -7.51 -29.10
CA ILE A 48 -9.58 -6.45 -29.24
C ILE A 48 -8.25 -6.90 -28.61
N VAL A 49 -8.28 -7.45 -27.39
CA VAL A 49 -7.08 -7.94 -26.70
C VAL A 49 -6.41 -9.05 -27.51
N PHE A 50 -7.20 -9.99 -28.04
CA PHE A 50 -6.69 -11.07 -28.88
C PHE A 50 -6.02 -10.53 -30.16
N LEU A 51 -6.62 -9.53 -30.82
CA LEU A 51 -6.01 -8.88 -31.99
C LEU A 51 -4.70 -8.17 -31.65
N ILE A 52 -4.61 -7.48 -30.51
CA ILE A 52 -3.37 -6.82 -30.07
C ILE A 52 -2.26 -7.85 -29.83
N ILE A 53 -2.58 -8.95 -29.13
CA ILE A 53 -1.61 -10.02 -28.88
C ILE A 53 -1.14 -10.65 -30.20
N ALA A 54 -2.07 -10.95 -31.12
CA ALA A 54 -1.71 -11.49 -32.43
C ALA A 54 -0.77 -10.55 -33.20
N LEU A 55 -1.03 -9.23 -33.20
CA LEU A 55 -0.18 -8.24 -33.85
C LEU A 55 1.21 -8.14 -33.19
N LEU A 56 1.31 -8.25 -31.87
CA LEU A 56 2.61 -8.26 -31.17
C LEU A 56 3.43 -9.52 -31.48
N VAL A 57 2.77 -10.68 -31.57
CA VAL A 57 3.43 -11.95 -31.94
C VAL A 57 3.89 -11.91 -33.40
N LEU A 58 3.03 -11.44 -34.32
CA LEU A 58 3.37 -11.30 -35.75
C LEU A 58 4.49 -10.26 -35.95
N GLY A 59 4.40 -9.11 -35.28
CA GLY A 59 5.39 -8.05 -35.36
C GLY A 59 6.75 -8.46 -34.80
N SER A 60 6.79 -9.12 -33.64
CA SER A 60 8.04 -9.64 -33.08
C SER A 60 8.66 -10.71 -33.97
N ALA A 61 7.88 -11.67 -34.48
CA ALA A 61 8.39 -12.68 -35.41
C ALA A 61 8.99 -12.06 -36.67
N LEU A 62 8.36 -11.04 -37.27
CA LEU A 62 8.89 -10.31 -38.42
C LEU A 62 10.20 -9.58 -38.09
N LEU A 63 10.29 -8.94 -36.93
CA LEU A 63 11.50 -8.23 -36.49
C LEU A 63 12.67 -9.18 -36.20
N PHE A 64 12.43 -10.32 -35.54
CA PHE A 64 13.46 -11.34 -35.30
C PHE A 64 14.01 -11.94 -36.60
N ASN A 65 13.13 -12.25 -37.56
CA ASN A 65 13.56 -12.75 -38.88
C ASN A 65 14.37 -11.72 -39.70
N LEU A 66 14.21 -10.42 -39.44
CA LEU A 66 15.03 -9.37 -40.07
C LEU A 66 16.39 -9.19 -39.36
N ALA A 67 16.45 -9.42 -38.05
CA ALA A 67 17.67 -9.25 -37.26
C ALA A 67 18.70 -10.37 -37.46
N ASP A 68 18.26 -11.60 -37.77
CA ASP A 68 19.16 -12.74 -37.98
C ASP A 68 20.05 -12.64 -39.24
N LYS A 69 19.81 -11.66 -40.12
CA LYS A 69 20.67 -11.44 -41.29
C LYS A 69 21.94 -10.61 -41.03
N HIS A 70 22.20 -10.16 -39.80
CA HIS A 70 23.27 -9.19 -39.55
C HIS A 70 24.21 -9.47 -38.36
N GLN A 71 24.65 -10.72 -38.14
CA GLN A 71 25.79 -10.97 -37.26
C GLN A 71 26.80 -12.00 -37.80
N GLN A 72 27.74 -11.50 -38.60
CA GLN A 72 29.13 -11.98 -38.57
C GLN A 72 30.02 -10.74 -38.51
N VAL A 73 30.58 -10.39 -37.35
CA VAL A 73 31.97 -9.90 -37.21
C VAL A 73 32.45 -10.13 -35.76
N THR A 74 33.38 -11.07 -35.65
CA THR A 74 34.54 -11.23 -34.75
C THR A 74 34.76 -10.22 -33.62
N SER A 75 35.04 -10.73 -32.41
CA SER A 75 35.89 -10.03 -31.44
C SER A 75 36.74 -11.03 -30.65
N HIS A 76 38.00 -11.18 -31.08
CA HIS A 76 39.10 -11.78 -30.33
C HIS A 76 39.85 -10.66 -29.61
N ILE A 77 39.96 -10.70 -28.27
CA ILE A 77 40.88 -9.85 -27.49
C ILE A 77 41.36 -10.70 -26.30
N THR A 78 42.48 -11.41 -26.44
CA THR A 78 43.86 -11.02 -26.05
C THR A 78 44.03 -10.84 -24.53
N THR A 79 44.49 -11.90 -23.88
CA THR A 79 44.90 -11.96 -22.47
C THR A 79 46.25 -11.28 -22.26
N THR A 80 46.29 -10.21 -21.47
CA THR A 80 47.51 -9.53 -21.03
C THR A 80 48.11 -10.24 -19.81
N PRO A 81 49.40 -10.65 -19.81
CA PRO A 81 50.03 -11.23 -18.64
C PRO A 81 50.46 -10.16 -17.61
N THR A 82 50.13 -10.43 -16.35
CA THR A 82 50.53 -9.68 -15.15
C THR A 82 52.04 -9.78 -14.94
N MET A 83 52.73 -8.64 -14.88
CA MET A 83 54.15 -8.60 -14.50
C MET A 83 54.36 -8.56 -12.98
N THR A 84 55.24 -9.44 -12.52
CA THR A 84 55.79 -9.57 -11.18
C THR A 84 56.67 -8.37 -10.82
N LEU A 85 56.40 -7.71 -9.70
CA LEU A 85 57.24 -6.62 -9.17
C LEU A 85 58.35 -7.16 -8.25
N ILE A 86 59.56 -6.65 -8.46
CA ILE A 86 60.80 -6.90 -7.71
C ILE A 86 60.83 -6.00 -6.47
N PRO A 87 61.24 -6.48 -5.27
CA PRO A 87 61.39 -5.64 -4.10
C PRO A 87 62.72 -4.87 -4.12
N THR A 88 62.66 -3.54 -4.14
CA THR A 88 63.83 -2.68 -3.97
C THR A 88 63.99 -2.30 -2.50
N SER A 89 65.00 -2.86 -1.85
CA SER A 89 65.48 -2.45 -0.53
C SER A 89 66.02 -1.02 -0.60
N THR A 90 65.42 -0.08 0.13
CA THR A 90 65.94 1.28 0.30
C THR A 90 66.18 1.56 1.78
N SER A 91 67.38 2.07 2.03
CA SER A 91 68.05 2.30 3.30
C SER A 91 67.30 3.22 4.26
N ALA A 92 67.40 2.89 5.55
CA ALA A 92 66.99 3.69 6.69
C ALA A 92 67.67 5.07 6.75
N PRO A 93 66.92 6.13 7.07
CA PRO A 93 67.46 7.35 7.68
C PRO A 93 67.21 7.41 9.18
N ALA A 94 68.18 7.98 9.88
CA ALA A 94 68.30 8.11 11.33
C ALA A 94 67.11 8.82 12.01
N VAL A 95 66.75 8.31 13.18
CA VAL A 95 65.77 8.88 14.10
C VAL A 95 66.37 10.12 14.77
N VAL A 96 65.79 11.29 14.52
CA VAL A 96 65.95 12.47 15.36
C VAL A 96 64.71 12.55 16.26
N PRO A 97 64.84 12.65 17.61
CA PRO A 97 63.68 12.80 18.48
C PRO A 97 63.13 14.22 18.34
N THR A 98 62.10 14.39 17.52
CA THR A 98 61.30 15.62 17.48
C THR A 98 60.41 15.62 18.72
N SER A 99 60.63 16.56 19.64
CA SER A 99 59.75 16.79 20.79
C SER A 99 58.34 17.13 20.27
N LEU A 100 57.40 16.21 20.47
CA LEU A 100 56.01 16.38 20.08
C LEU A 100 55.37 17.46 20.98
N PRO A 101 54.76 18.52 20.42
CA PRO A 101 54.06 19.51 21.23
C PRO A 101 52.86 18.87 21.92
N THR A 102 52.71 19.16 23.21
CA THR A 102 51.56 18.76 24.04
C THR A 102 50.26 19.15 23.34
N PRO A 103 49.30 18.23 23.12
CA PRO A 103 48.05 18.59 22.48
C PRO A 103 47.30 19.61 23.35
N MET A 104 46.97 20.75 22.75
CA MET A 104 46.11 21.77 23.36
C MET A 104 44.75 21.13 23.68
N PRO A 105 44.13 21.41 24.85
CA PRO A 105 42.83 20.86 25.19
C PRO A 105 41.82 21.25 24.11
N THR A 106 41.32 20.24 23.40
CA THR A 106 40.24 20.42 22.43
C THR A 106 38.98 20.69 23.24
N SER A 107 38.45 21.92 23.14
CA SER A 107 37.16 22.26 23.72
C SER A 107 36.11 21.31 23.14
N VAL A 108 35.57 20.42 23.98
CA VAL A 108 34.44 19.57 23.59
C VAL A 108 33.29 20.51 23.25
N PRO A 109 32.74 20.47 22.02
CA PRO A 109 31.61 21.33 21.68
C PRO A 109 30.44 20.99 22.61
N THR A 110 29.92 22.02 23.29
CA THR A 110 28.70 21.91 24.06
C THR A 110 27.59 21.38 23.14
N PRO A 111 26.88 20.29 23.50
CA PRO A 111 25.80 19.79 22.67
C PRO A 111 24.75 20.89 22.52
N VAL A 112 24.47 21.27 21.28
CA VAL A 112 23.38 22.19 20.96
C VAL A 112 22.09 21.53 21.43
N PRO A 113 21.21 22.24 22.15
CA PRO A 113 19.94 21.67 22.59
C PRO A 113 19.17 21.18 21.36
N THR A 114 18.88 19.88 21.35
CA THR A 114 18.01 19.27 20.35
C THR A 114 16.63 19.88 20.50
N SER A 115 16.15 20.57 19.48
CA SER A 115 14.79 21.11 19.43
C SER A 115 13.77 20.02 19.81
N ALA A 116 12.76 20.37 20.59
CA ALA A 116 11.67 19.47 20.91
C ALA A 116 11.07 18.87 19.62
N PRO A 117 10.65 17.60 19.62
CA PRO A 117 10.10 16.96 18.42
C PRO A 117 8.88 17.76 17.95
N THR A 118 8.98 18.33 16.74
CA THR A 118 7.84 18.92 16.07
C THR A 118 6.79 17.83 15.93
N SER A 119 5.60 18.02 16.52
CA SER A 119 4.48 17.09 16.36
C SER A 119 4.15 17.01 14.87
N LEU A 120 4.50 15.89 14.24
CA LEU A 120 4.23 15.69 12.82
C LEU A 120 2.75 15.35 12.65
N THR A 121 2.00 16.25 12.04
CA THR A 121 0.58 16.05 11.76
C THR A 121 0.39 15.07 10.60
N VAL A 122 -0.30 13.97 10.86
CA VAL A 122 -0.76 13.06 9.82
C VAL A 122 -1.97 13.67 9.12
N LYS A 123 -1.94 13.72 7.78
CA LYS A 123 -3.02 14.32 6.98
C LYS A 123 -4.22 13.40 6.81
N TYR A 124 -3.99 12.09 6.70
CA TYR A 124 -5.00 11.07 6.46
C TYR A 124 -4.65 9.81 7.24
N TYR A 125 -5.63 9.16 7.87
CA TYR A 125 -5.44 7.85 8.49
C TYR A 125 -5.67 6.72 7.49
N ALA A 126 -4.97 5.59 7.67
CA ALA A 126 -5.13 4.43 6.80
C ALA A 126 -6.58 3.89 6.77
N SER A 127 -7.31 4.00 7.89
CA SER A 127 -8.72 3.63 7.97
C SER A 127 -9.62 4.48 7.07
N ASP A 128 -9.35 5.78 6.98
CA ASP A 128 -10.16 6.70 6.18
C ASP A 128 -9.99 6.39 4.70
N ILE A 129 -8.74 6.15 4.27
CA ILE A 129 -8.43 5.77 2.89
C ILE A 129 -9.05 4.41 2.54
N TYR A 130 -8.99 3.44 3.45
CA TYR A 130 -9.64 2.15 3.24
C TYR A 130 -11.16 2.30 3.09
N ASN A 131 -11.81 3.13 3.92
CA ASN A 131 -13.24 3.40 3.80
C ASN A 131 -13.59 4.04 2.46
N ASP A 132 -12.74 4.92 1.93
CA ASP A 132 -12.91 5.48 0.59
C ASP A 132 -12.81 4.39 -0.49
N PHE A 133 -11.89 3.43 -0.37
CA PHE A 133 -11.83 2.28 -1.28
C PHE A 133 -13.12 1.45 -1.24
N VAL A 134 -13.63 1.17 -0.04
CA VAL A 134 -14.91 0.45 0.14
C VAL A 134 -16.06 1.21 -0.52
N ALA A 135 -16.15 2.53 -0.31
CA ALA A 135 -17.19 3.37 -0.90
C ALA A 135 -17.16 3.39 -2.43
N ASN A 136 -15.98 3.15 -3.03
CA ASN A 136 -15.78 3.08 -4.48
C ASN A 136 -15.79 1.64 -5.03
N GLY A 137 -16.13 0.63 -4.22
CA GLY A 137 -16.18 -0.77 -4.64
C GLY A 137 -14.80 -1.40 -4.90
N LEU A 138 -13.74 -0.81 -4.34
CA LEU A 138 -12.35 -1.30 -4.38
C LEU A 138 -11.88 -1.89 -3.04
N GLY A 139 -12.77 -1.93 -2.05
CA GLY A 139 -12.50 -2.60 -0.78
C GLY A 139 -12.39 -4.12 -0.96
N GLY A 140 -11.82 -4.78 0.05
CA GLY A 140 -11.85 -6.24 0.11
C GLY A 140 -12.41 -6.77 1.41
N THR A 141 -12.13 -8.03 1.69
CA THR A 141 -12.66 -8.76 2.84
C THR A 141 -11.71 -8.72 4.03
N ASN A 142 -12.26 -8.91 5.23
CA ASN A 142 -11.52 -9.02 6.48
C ASN A 142 -10.56 -7.85 6.77
N PRO A 143 -10.99 -6.58 6.63
CA PRO A 143 -10.13 -5.47 6.99
C PRO A 143 -9.79 -5.53 8.47
N LYS A 144 -8.52 -5.38 8.79
CA LYS A 144 -8.04 -5.31 10.17
C LYS A 144 -6.91 -4.29 10.25
N THR A 145 -6.81 -3.64 11.41
CA THR A 145 -5.66 -2.81 11.72
C THR A 145 -4.41 -3.68 11.72
N ASP A 146 -3.42 -3.28 10.93
CA ASP A 146 -2.14 -3.95 10.94
C ASP A 146 -1.25 -3.37 12.04
N THR A 147 -1.17 -4.12 13.14
CA THR A 147 -0.26 -3.81 14.26
C THR A 147 1.17 -4.27 13.99
N LYS A 148 1.42 -4.98 12.88
CA LYS A 148 2.71 -5.53 12.46
C LYS A 148 2.92 -5.26 10.98
N TRP A 149 3.01 -3.97 10.65
CA TRP A 149 3.25 -3.47 9.30
C TRP A 149 4.25 -4.35 8.55
N SER A 150 3.88 -4.82 7.36
CA SER A 150 4.51 -5.93 6.63
C SER A 150 6.06 -5.93 6.58
N CYS A 151 6.72 -4.77 6.54
CA CYS A 151 8.18 -4.68 6.56
C CYS A 151 8.82 -4.66 7.96
N CYS A 152 8.08 -4.22 8.97
CA CYS A 152 8.63 -3.42 10.06
C CYS A 152 8.00 -3.75 11.42
N SER A 153 8.75 -3.56 12.50
CA SER A 153 8.26 -3.80 13.87
C SER A 153 7.52 -2.61 14.50
N TYR A 154 7.38 -1.51 13.76
CA TYR A 154 6.75 -0.28 14.22
C TYR A 154 5.43 -0.03 13.48
N ILE A 155 4.58 0.81 14.06
CA ILE A 155 3.30 1.21 13.46
C ILE A 155 3.49 2.60 12.80
N PRO A 156 3.20 2.75 11.50
CA PRO A 156 3.19 4.04 10.82
C PRO A 156 2.31 5.05 11.55
N SER A 157 2.67 6.34 11.51
CA SER A 157 2.02 7.36 12.35
C SER A 157 0.52 7.55 12.07
N GLY A 158 0.06 7.29 10.85
CA GLY A 158 -1.36 7.30 10.49
C GLY A 158 -2.03 5.92 10.53
N GLY A 159 -1.34 4.94 11.09
CA GLY A 159 -1.77 3.55 11.17
C GLY A 159 -1.57 2.79 9.86
N ALA A 160 -1.89 1.51 9.92
CA ALA A 160 -1.93 0.61 8.78
C ALA A 160 -3.18 -0.27 8.80
N ILE A 161 -3.70 -0.61 7.62
CA ILE A 161 -4.85 -1.51 7.44
C ILE A 161 -4.46 -2.57 6.41
N VAL A 162 -4.69 -3.83 6.75
CA VAL A 162 -4.53 -4.96 5.85
C VAL A 162 -5.89 -5.59 5.55
N TRP A 163 -6.11 -5.98 4.29
CA TRP A 163 -7.32 -6.65 3.82
C TRP A 163 -6.99 -7.61 2.67
N THR A 164 -7.94 -8.48 2.32
CA THR A 164 -7.82 -9.35 1.14
C THR A 164 -8.69 -8.82 0.02
N ASP A 165 -8.10 -8.42 -1.10
CA ASP A 165 -8.86 -7.95 -2.27
C ASP A 165 -9.81 -9.06 -2.77
N SER A 166 -11.08 -8.72 -2.93
CA SER A 166 -12.11 -9.71 -3.29
C SER A 166 -12.00 -10.18 -4.73
N THR A 167 -11.32 -9.42 -5.59
CA THR A 167 -11.22 -9.72 -7.03
C THR A 167 -10.04 -10.64 -7.32
N THR A 168 -8.88 -10.32 -6.76
CA THR A 168 -7.61 -11.01 -7.02
C THR A 168 -7.26 -12.03 -5.95
N GLY A 169 -7.79 -11.89 -4.73
CA GLY A 169 -7.38 -12.68 -3.58
C GLY A 169 -6.05 -12.25 -2.96
N TYR A 170 -5.43 -11.18 -3.45
CA TYR A 170 -4.17 -10.68 -2.89
C TYR A 170 -4.39 -10.04 -1.52
N THR A 171 -3.37 -10.20 -0.66
CA THR A 171 -3.32 -9.47 0.61
C THR A 171 -2.78 -8.07 0.31
N MET A 172 -3.64 -7.08 0.53
CA MET A 172 -3.35 -5.66 0.35
C MET A 172 -3.10 -5.04 1.71
N ASP A 173 -2.12 -4.15 1.79
CA ASP A 173 -1.76 -3.44 3.01
C ASP A 173 -1.58 -1.96 2.68
N ILE A 174 -2.17 -1.07 3.48
CA ILE A 174 -2.02 0.38 3.31
C ILE A 174 -1.55 1.03 4.60
N ALA A 175 -0.50 1.83 4.51
CA ALA A 175 0.02 2.64 5.61
C ALA A 175 0.01 4.11 5.25
N THR A 176 -0.11 4.93 6.28
CA THR A 176 0.00 6.39 6.16
C THR A 176 1.03 6.94 7.14
N PHE A 177 1.79 7.92 6.66
CA PHE A 177 2.96 8.42 7.36
C PHE A 177 2.89 9.93 7.54
N ALA A 178 3.64 10.41 8.53
CA ALA A 178 3.79 11.81 8.83
C ALA A 178 4.63 12.56 7.78
N THR A 179 5.56 11.88 7.11
CA THR A 179 6.49 12.50 6.15
C THR A 179 6.70 11.62 4.92
N SER A 180 7.00 12.25 3.78
CA SER A 180 7.31 11.53 2.54
C SER A 180 8.62 10.75 2.65
N ASN A 181 9.59 11.22 3.44
CA ASN A 181 10.84 10.49 3.67
C ASN A 181 10.60 9.13 4.36
N ALA A 182 9.71 9.09 5.36
CA ALA A 182 9.36 7.82 6.02
C ALA A 182 8.73 6.82 5.04
N VAL A 183 7.85 7.30 4.15
CA VAL A 183 7.21 6.46 3.13
C VAL A 183 8.24 5.85 2.19
N GLN A 184 9.20 6.65 1.72
CA GLN A 184 10.23 6.19 0.78
C GLN A 184 11.16 5.16 1.41
N ILE A 185 11.47 5.28 2.70
CA ILE A 185 12.26 4.28 3.44
C ILE A 185 11.51 2.95 3.48
N ASP A 186 10.24 2.98 3.88
CA ASP A 186 9.42 1.77 3.99
C ASP A 186 9.11 1.13 2.63
N GLU A 187 8.90 1.94 1.59
CA GLU A 187 8.76 1.50 0.21
C GLU A 187 9.99 0.67 -0.22
N GLY A 188 11.19 1.19 0.02
CA GLY A 188 12.43 0.48 -0.28
C GLY A 188 12.56 -0.83 0.50
N GLN A 189 12.14 -0.86 1.76
CA GLN A 189 12.17 -2.07 2.58
C GLN A 189 11.18 -3.13 2.11
N LEU A 190 9.97 -2.74 1.73
CA LEU A 190 8.96 -3.64 1.17
C LEU A 190 9.38 -4.19 -0.19
N ASN A 191 9.89 -3.34 -1.08
CA ASN A 191 10.42 -3.76 -2.38
C ASN A 191 11.56 -4.78 -2.23
N ASN A 192 12.47 -4.57 -1.27
CA ASN A 192 13.55 -5.51 -0.97
C ASN A 192 13.05 -6.86 -0.41
N LYS A 193 11.82 -6.90 0.11
CA LYS A 193 11.15 -8.14 0.54
C LYS A 193 10.27 -8.78 -0.53
N GLY A 194 10.22 -8.21 -1.74
CA GLY A 194 9.44 -8.74 -2.86
C GLY A 194 7.98 -8.28 -2.90
N PHE A 195 7.58 -7.33 -2.06
CA PHE A 195 6.27 -6.71 -2.16
C PHE A 195 6.21 -5.76 -3.36
N TYR A 196 5.05 -5.71 -4.01
CA TYR A 196 4.74 -4.63 -4.93
C TYR A 196 4.26 -3.42 -4.12
N THR A 197 4.78 -2.24 -4.44
CA THR A 197 4.45 -1.00 -3.71
C THR A 197 3.96 0.08 -4.66
N ASN A 198 3.14 0.98 -4.13
CA ASN A 198 2.72 2.20 -4.80
C ASN A 198 2.62 3.34 -3.76
N VAL A 199 3.38 4.41 -4.00
CA VAL A 199 3.40 5.59 -3.13
C VAL A 199 2.61 6.73 -3.74
N VAL A 200 1.67 7.26 -2.96
CA VAL A 200 0.92 8.47 -3.29
C VAL A 200 0.97 9.41 -2.09
N HIS A 201 1.70 10.52 -2.23
CA HIS A 201 1.98 11.46 -1.14
C HIS A 201 2.66 10.77 0.06
N ASN A 202 1.98 10.73 1.21
CA ASN A 202 2.45 10.07 2.42
C ASN A 202 1.70 8.75 2.68
N CYS A 203 1.11 8.17 1.64
CA CYS A 203 0.39 6.90 1.68
C CYS A 203 1.19 5.86 0.89
N LEU A 204 1.33 4.67 1.47
CA LEU A 204 2.00 3.54 0.87
C LEU A 204 1.02 2.39 0.77
N LEU A 205 0.69 1.98 -0.44
CA LEU A 205 -0.05 0.76 -0.71
C LEU A 205 0.95 -0.33 -1.06
N SER A 206 0.80 -1.51 -0.50
CA SER A 206 1.61 -2.69 -0.84
C SER A 206 0.79 -3.95 -0.95
N TYR A 207 1.27 -4.91 -1.74
CA TYR A 207 0.66 -6.23 -1.85
C TYR A 207 1.67 -7.30 -2.24
N GLU A 208 1.36 -8.54 -1.87
CA GLU A 208 2.10 -9.74 -2.24
C GLU A 208 1.28 -10.51 -3.29
N SER A 209 1.94 -10.92 -4.38
CA SER A 209 1.33 -11.71 -5.47
C SER A 209 1.37 -13.21 -5.19
#